data_AF-A0A291GF51-F1
#
_entry.id   AF-A0A291GF51-F1
#
_cell.length_a   1.000
_cell.length_b   1.000
_cell.length_c   1.000
_cell.angle_alpha   90.00
_cell.angle_beta   90.00
_cell.angle_gamma   90.00
#
_symmetry.space_group_name_H-M   'P 1'
#
loop_
_entity.id
_entity.type
_entity.pdbx_description
1 polymer ?
#
loop_
_entity_poly.entity_id
_entity_poly.type
_entity_poly.pdbx_seq_one_letter_code
_entity_poly.pdbx_strand_id
1 'polypeptide(L)'
;MGGKKTDAAERLVPAHPVLEEVFRELPGAGPLFPGLKVGAVTTRFARVRKQLSLDRPGLVFHSSRKWFITQCERTGVPEHWTASLVGHKSARSENGITYGIYSAGISDEQKRSIVDQIRLP
;
A
#
# COMPACT_ATOMS: atom_id res chain seq x y z
N MET A 1 11.11 -6.82 25.26
CA MET A 1 12.00 -5.87 24.55
C MET A 1 11.45 -5.65 23.13
N GLY A 2 10.61 -4.63 22.96
CA GLY A 2 10.00 -4.31 21.66
C GLY A 2 10.94 -3.46 20.82
N GLY A 3 11.22 -3.88 19.59
CA GLY A 3 12.05 -3.13 18.66
C GLY A 3 11.46 -1.75 18.39
N LYS A 4 12.31 -0.72 18.53
CA LYS A 4 12.02 0.67 18.15
C LYS A 4 11.60 0.69 16.68
N LYS A 5 10.31 0.89 16.41
CA LYS A 5 9.86 1.36 15.10
C LYS A 5 10.21 2.84 15.06
N THR A 6 11.12 3.23 14.19
CA THR A 6 11.50 4.62 13.98
C THR A 6 10.33 5.37 13.32
N ASP A 7 10.16 6.66 13.63
CA ASP A 7 9.15 7.54 12.99
C ASP A 7 9.24 7.51 11.45
N ALA A 8 10.40 7.16 10.91
CA ALA A 8 10.65 6.95 9.48
C ALA A 8 9.84 5.79 8.84
N ALA A 9 9.12 4.97 9.62
CA ALA A 9 8.24 3.92 9.11
C ALA A 9 6.78 4.36 8.96
N GLU A 10 6.40 5.50 9.55
CA GLU A 10 5.06 6.07 9.41
C GLU A 10 4.91 6.82 8.09
N ARG A 11 3.70 6.74 7.51
CA ARG A 11 3.40 7.33 6.20
C ARG A 11 1.92 7.58 6.06
N LEU A 12 1.59 8.66 5.37
CA LEU A 12 0.24 8.95 4.92
C LEU A 12 0.03 8.35 3.54
N VAL A 13 -0.96 7.46 3.44
CA VAL A 13 -1.38 6.83 2.18
C VAL A 13 -2.86 7.16 2.00
N PRO A 14 -3.24 7.87 0.92
CA PRO A 14 -4.64 8.14 0.64
C PRO A 14 -5.43 6.85 0.47
N ALA A 15 -6.60 6.78 1.08
CA ALA A 15 -7.52 5.68 0.83
C ALA A 15 -8.19 5.86 -0.54
N HIS A 16 -8.29 4.77 -1.30
CA HIS A 16 -9.01 4.75 -2.56
C HIS A 16 -10.51 4.96 -2.32
N PRO A 17 -11.24 5.72 -3.15
CA PRO A 17 -12.67 6.03 -2.93
C PRO A 17 -13.57 4.82 -2.70
N VAL A 18 -13.28 3.67 -3.33
CA VAL A 18 -14.01 2.41 -3.09
C VAL A 18 -14.06 2.01 -1.59
N LEU A 19 -13.05 2.42 -0.81
CA LEU A 19 -12.95 2.05 0.60
C LEU A 19 -13.85 2.93 1.47
N GLU A 20 -14.42 4.01 0.96
CA GLU A 20 -15.31 4.87 1.73
C GLU A 20 -16.54 4.11 2.23
N GLU A 21 -17.17 3.31 1.37
CA GLU A 21 -18.31 2.46 1.78
C GLU A 21 -17.88 1.43 2.82
N VAL A 22 -16.69 0.82 2.64
CA VAL A 22 -16.14 -0.13 3.61
C VAL A 22 -15.89 0.54 4.96
N PHE A 23 -15.39 1.78 4.98
CA PHE A 23 -15.14 2.50 6.24
C PHE A 23 -16.43 2.92 6.94
N ARG A 24 -17.52 3.18 6.21
CA ARG A 24 -18.83 3.47 6.84
C ARG A 24 -19.38 2.28 7.62
N GLU A 25 -19.06 1.06 7.22
CA GLU A 25 -19.46 -0.17 7.91
C GLU A 25 -18.53 -0.54 9.08
N LEU A 26 -17.37 0.10 9.20
CA LEU A 26 -16.38 -0.19 10.23
C LEU A 26 -16.51 0.77 11.42
N PRO A 27 -15.94 0.42 12.60
CA PRO A 27 -15.99 1.28 13.78
C PRO A 27 -15.42 2.67 13.50
N GLY A 28 -16.15 3.73 13.89
CA GLY A 28 -15.70 5.12 13.76
C GLY A 28 -14.60 5.54 14.75
N ALA A 29 -14.30 4.69 15.75
CA ALA A 29 -13.21 4.91 16.71
C ALA A 29 -12.60 3.57 17.15
N GLY A 30 -11.32 3.62 17.53
CA GLY A 30 -10.54 2.43 17.93
C GLY A 30 -10.03 1.62 16.74
N PRO A 31 -9.57 0.37 16.97
CA PRO A 31 -9.07 -0.49 15.89
C PRO A 31 -10.19 -0.84 14.90
N LEU A 32 -9.97 -0.60 13.60
CA LEU A 32 -10.92 -0.96 12.54
C LEU A 32 -11.23 -2.47 12.48
N PHE A 33 -10.24 -3.31 12.83
CA PHE A 33 -10.35 -4.77 12.79
C PHE A 33 -9.99 -5.38 14.15
N PRO A 34 -10.85 -5.21 15.17
CA PRO A 34 -10.57 -5.70 16.51
C PRO A 34 -10.48 -7.24 16.49
N GLY A 35 -9.39 -7.78 17.04
CA GLY A 35 -9.14 -9.23 17.10
C GLY A 35 -8.69 -9.89 15.79
N LEU A 36 -8.56 -9.15 14.68
CA LEU A 36 -8.03 -9.71 13.43
C LEU A 36 -6.52 -9.95 13.53
N LYS A 37 -6.10 -11.20 13.34
CA LYS A 37 -4.68 -11.60 13.33
C LYS A 37 -4.19 -11.81 11.89
N VAL A 38 -2.90 -11.56 11.66
CA VAL A 38 -2.26 -11.77 10.34
C VAL A 38 -2.51 -13.18 9.80
N GLY A 39 -2.36 -14.20 10.64
CA GLY A 39 -2.61 -15.60 10.24
C GLY A 39 -4.05 -15.85 9.78
N ALA A 40 -5.03 -15.17 10.37
CA ALA A 40 -6.42 -15.28 9.92
C ALA A 40 -6.62 -14.66 8.53
N VAL A 41 -5.94 -13.54 8.24
CA VAL A 41 -6.00 -12.88 6.93
C VAL A 41 -5.39 -13.77 5.84
N THR A 42 -4.23 -14.37 6.10
CA THR A 42 -3.57 -15.26 5.13
C THR A 42 -4.40 -16.52 4.86
N THR A 43 -4.96 -17.14 5.91
CA THR A 43 -5.87 -18.30 5.76
C THR A 43 -7.14 -17.93 5.00
N ARG A 44 -7.79 -16.81 5.32
CA ARG A 44 -8.99 -16.35 4.61
C ARG A 44 -8.70 -16.05 3.14
N PHE A 45 -7.58 -15.41 2.83
CA PHE A 45 -7.17 -15.16 1.45
C PHE A 45 -6.95 -16.47 0.67
N ALA A 46 -6.27 -17.45 1.27
CA ALA A 46 -6.07 -18.76 0.63
C ALA A 46 -7.41 -19.47 0.34
N ARG A 47 -8.41 -19.31 1.22
CA ARG A 47 -9.76 -19.83 1.01
C ARG A 47 -10.45 -19.14 -0.17
N VAL A 48 -10.43 -17.81 -0.23
CA VAL A 48 -11.01 -17.03 -1.34
C VAL A 48 -10.34 -17.41 -2.67
N ARG A 49 -9.01 -17.52 -2.68
CA ARG A 49 -8.24 -17.96 -3.86
C ARG A 49 -8.73 -19.33 -4.36
N LYS A 50 -8.97 -20.28 -3.46
CA LYS A 50 -9.48 -21.61 -3.80
C LYS A 50 -10.92 -21.56 -4.32
N GLN A 51 -11.78 -20.75 -3.71
CA GLN A 51 -13.18 -20.59 -4.12
C GLN A 51 -13.32 -19.98 -5.52
N LEU A 52 -12.42 -19.06 -5.88
CA LEU A 52 -12.38 -18.42 -7.19
C LEU A 52 -11.56 -19.21 -8.23
N SER A 53 -11.11 -20.43 -7.90
CA SER A 53 -10.28 -21.27 -8.78
C SER A 53 -9.03 -20.55 -9.33
N LEU A 54 -8.44 -19.66 -8.52
CA LEU A 54 -7.24 -18.91 -8.89
C LEU A 54 -5.98 -19.75 -8.68
N ASP A 55 -5.66 -20.60 -9.65
CA ASP A 55 -4.46 -21.43 -9.62
C ASP A 55 -3.24 -20.69 -10.18
N ARG A 56 -2.63 -19.86 -9.33
CA ARG A 56 -1.39 -19.15 -9.64
C ARG A 56 -0.32 -19.47 -8.58
N PRO A 57 0.78 -20.13 -8.95
CA PRO A 57 1.90 -20.38 -8.04
C PRO A 57 2.38 -19.09 -7.37
N GLY A 58 2.56 -19.13 -6.05
CA GLY A 58 3.02 -17.98 -5.25
C GLY A 58 2.00 -16.86 -5.04
N LEU A 59 0.73 -17.01 -5.47
CA LEU A 59 -0.33 -16.03 -5.18
C LEU A 59 -0.74 -16.10 -3.70
N VAL A 60 -0.33 -15.11 -2.91
CA VAL A 60 -0.60 -14.98 -1.48
C VAL A 60 -1.17 -13.60 -1.17
N PHE A 61 -1.60 -13.35 0.07
CA PHE A 61 -2.16 -12.05 0.45
C PHE A 61 -1.20 -10.89 0.16
N HIS A 62 0.11 -11.07 0.39
CA HIS A 62 1.14 -10.07 0.07
C HIS A 62 1.24 -9.75 -1.44
N SER A 63 0.76 -10.63 -2.32
CA SER A 63 0.70 -10.35 -3.76
C SER A 63 -0.25 -9.19 -4.08
N SER A 64 -1.18 -8.81 -3.19
CA SER A 64 -1.99 -7.59 -3.32
C SER A 64 -1.12 -6.32 -3.36
N ARG A 65 -0.08 -6.24 -2.52
CA ARG A 65 0.89 -5.14 -2.54
C ARG A 65 1.71 -5.12 -3.83
N LYS A 66 2.14 -6.30 -4.31
CA LYS A 66 2.83 -6.41 -5.60
C LYS A 66 1.94 -5.94 -6.74
N TRP A 67 0.68 -6.34 -6.73
CA TRP A 67 -0.31 -5.91 -7.71
C TRP A 67 -0.50 -4.38 -7.69
N PHE A 68 -0.60 -3.76 -6.51
CA PHE A 68 -0.69 -2.31 -6.39
C PHE A 68 0.52 -1.60 -7.03
N ILE A 69 1.74 -2.08 -6.76
CA ILE A 69 2.96 -1.53 -7.39
C ILE A 69 2.90 -1.66 -8.92
N THR A 70 2.48 -2.81 -9.43
CA THR A 70 2.30 -3.03 -10.87
C THR A 70 1.23 -2.12 -11.47
N GLN A 71 0.15 -1.80 -10.75
CA GLN A 71 -0.83 -0.83 -11.26
C GLN A 71 -0.25 0.57 -11.35
N CYS A 72 0.49 1.04 -10.33
CA CYS A 72 1.16 2.33 -10.40
C CYS A 72 2.12 2.41 -11.60
N GLU A 73 2.90 1.36 -11.84
CA GLU A 73 3.80 1.30 -13.00
C GLU A 73 3.01 1.40 -14.33
N ARG A 74 1.90 0.66 -14.43
CA ARG A 74 1.04 0.66 -15.65
C ARG A 74 0.34 1.99 -15.90
N THR A 75 0.08 2.78 -14.86
CA THR A 75 -0.46 4.14 -15.01
C THR A 75 0.63 5.20 -15.22
N GLY A 76 1.89 4.77 -15.41
CA GLY A 76 3.01 5.66 -15.70
C GLY A 76 3.57 6.38 -14.48
N VAL A 77 3.23 5.95 -13.25
CA VAL A 77 3.74 6.56 -12.02
C VAL A 77 5.23 6.25 -11.87
N PRO A 78 6.09 7.28 -11.78
CA PRO A 78 7.50 7.11 -11.50
C PRO A 78 7.77 6.23 -10.27
N GLU A 79 8.75 5.33 -10.39
CA GLU A 79 9.09 4.36 -9.34
C GLU A 79 9.30 5.02 -7.96
N HIS A 80 10.00 6.16 -7.92
CA HIS A 80 10.30 6.85 -6.67
C HIS A 80 9.06 7.35 -5.93
N TRP A 81 7.98 7.69 -6.63
CA TRP A 81 6.69 8.07 -6.01
C TRP A 81 5.96 6.84 -5.47
N THR A 82 5.94 5.75 -6.23
CA THR A 82 5.39 4.46 -5.76
C THR A 82 6.15 3.97 -4.53
N ALA A 83 7.47 4.10 -4.53
CA ALA A 83 8.34 3.74 -3.40
C ALA A 83 7.98 4.52 -2.12
N SER A 84 7.63 5.81 -2.22
CA SER A 84 7.15 6.59 -1.07
C SER A 84 5.83 6.05 -0.51
N LEU A 85 4.89 5.62 -1.36
CA LEU A 85 3.59 5.07 -0.93
C LEU A 85 3.74 3.70 -0.26
N VAL A 86 4.56 2.82 -0.83
CA VAL A 86 4.74 1.45 -0.30
C VAL A 86 5.89 1.35 0.72
N GLY A 87 6.63 2.44 0.93
CA GLY A 87 7.85 2.53 1.76
C GLY A 87 8.90 1.53 1.36
N HIS A 88 9.26 1.57 0.08
CA HIS A 88 10.54 1.06 -0.39
C HIS A 88 11.58 2.16 -0.28
N LYS A 89 12.84 1.79 -0.08
CA LYS A 89 13.94 2.72 -0.33
C LYS A 89 13.98 2.99 -1.83
N SER A 90 13.79 4.24 -2.25
CA SER A 90 13.99 4.62 -3.64
C SER A 90 15.50 4.84 -3.89
N ALA A 91 15.97 4.64 -5.12
CA ALA A 91 17.35 4.98 -5.50
C ALA A 91 17.70 6.47 -5.23
N ARG A 92 16.69 7.36 -5.18
CA ARG A 92 16.86 8.75 -4.73
C ARG A 92 17.25 8.89 -3.26
N SER A 93 16.89 7.92 -2.42
CA SER A 93 17.30 7.86 -1.02
C SER A 93 18.77 7.46 -0.84
N GLU A 94 19.40 6.84 -1.85
CA GLU A 94 20.80 6.40 -1.79
C GLU A 94 21.76 7.43 -2.42
N ASN A 95 21.32 8.20 -3.43
CA ASN A 95 22.16 9.17 -4.15
C ASN A 95 22.17 10.61 -3.58
N GLY A 96 21.55 10.82 -2.41
CA GLY A 96 21.94 11.79 -1.38
C GLY A 96 21.99 13.30 -1.63
N ILE A 97 22.35 13.84 -2.80
CA ILE A 97 22.87 15.23 -2.86
C ILE A 97 22.15 16.14 -3.87
N THR A 98 21.85 15.70 -5.08
CA THR A 98 21.52 16.67 -6.15
C THR A 98 20.04 17.02 -6.30
N TYR A 99 19.10 16.16 -5.87
CA TYR A 99 17.64 16.43 -5.97
C TYR A 99 16.90 16.41 -4.63
N GLY A 100 17.49 15.83 -3.58
CA GLY A 100 16.88 15.78 -2.24
C GLY A 100 16.69 17.18 -1.60
N ILE A 101 17.40 18.19 -2.10
CA ILE A 101 17.30 19.59 -1.65
C ILE A 101 16.12 20.31 -2.34
N TYR A 102 15.68 19.85 -3.52
CA TYR A 102 14.69 20.58 -4.34
C TYR A 102 13.28 20.00 -4.33
N SER A 103 13.10 18.70 -4.06
CA SER A 103 11.75 18.11 -3.92
C SER A 103 11.44 17.84 -2.45
N ALA A 104 10.43 18.50 -1.89
CA ALA A 104 9.94 18.31 -0.51
C ALA A 104 9.27 16.92 -0.27
N GLY A 105 9.72 15.89 -0.98
CA GLY A 105 9.02 14.61 -1.07
C GLY A 105 7.85 14.66 -2.05
N ILE A 106 7.00 13.63 -1.97
CA ILE A 106 5.75 13.55 -2.75
C ILE A 106 4.64 14.32 -2.01
N SER A 107 3.95 15.22 -2.70
CA SER A 107 2.84 16.00 -2.11
C SER A 107 1.60 15.15 -1.85
N ASP A 108 0.70 15.60 -0.99
CA ASP A 108 -0.54 14.88 -0.72
C ASP A 108 -1.46 14.83 -1.95
N GLU A 109 -1.46 15.88 -2.78
CA GLU A 109 -2.17 15.91 -4.06
C GLU A 109 -1.60 14.88 -5.04
N GLN A 110 -0.27 14.73 -5.09
CA GLN A 110 0.38 13.71 -5.92
C GLN A 110 0.04 12.30 -5.43
N LYS A 111 0.11 12.06 -4.12
CA LYS A 111 -0.30 10.76 -3.53
C LYS A 111 -1.76 10.45 -3.89
N ARG A 112 -2.66 11.42 -3.76
CA ARG A 112 -4.09 11.29 -4.07
C ARG A 112 -4.28 10.95 -5.55
N SER A 113 -3.68 11.73 -6.45
CA SER A 113 -3.74 11.50 -7.89
C SER A 113 -3.26 10.10 -8.28
N ILE A 114 -2.19 9.59 -7.67
CA ILE A 114 -1.71 8.22 -7.93
C ILE A 114 -2.76 7.18 -7.51
N VAL A 115 -3.32 7.31 -6.31
CA VAL A 115 -4.33 6.37 -5.81
C VAL A 115 -5.59 6.41 -6.68
N ASP A 116 -6.01 7.59 -7.13
CA ASP A 116 -7.23 7.78 -7.94
C ASP A 116 -7.07 7.26 -9.39
N GLN A 117 -5.84 7.04 -9.86
CA GLN A 117 -5.57 6.42 -11.16
C GLN A 117 -5.74 4.89 -11.13
N ILE A 118 -5.68 4.27 -9.96
CA ILE A 118 -5.81 2.83 -9.83
C ILE A 118 -7.24 2.43 -10.17
N ARG A 119 -7.40 1.42 -11.04
CA ARG A 119 -8.69 0.80 -11.34
C ARG A 119 -8.71 -0.59 -10.72
N LEU A 120 -9.73 -0.85 -9.91
CA LEU A 120 -9.95 -2.18 -9.37
C LEU A 120 -10.59 -3.06 -10.46
N PRO A 121 -10.29 -4.37 -10.49
CA PRO A 121 -10.90 -5.32 -11.42
C PRO A 121 -12.41 -5.43 -11.26
#